data_AF-A0A511Y9T4-F1
#
_entry.id   AF-A0A511Y9T4-F1
#
_cell.length_a   1.000
_cell.length_b   1.000
_cell.length_c   1.000
_cell.angle_alpha   90.00
_cell.angle_beta   90.00
_cell.angle_gamma   90.00
#
_symmetry.space_group_name_H-M   'P 1'
#
loop_
_entity.id
_entity.type
_entity.pdbx_description
1 polymer ?
#
loop_
_entity_poly.entity_id
_entity_poly.type
_entity_poly.pdbx_seq_one_letter_code
_entity_poly.pdbx_strand_id
1 'polypeptide(L)'
;MKKVFTPVINTSSFEELILKKQGNEGNSTLVISTIDEKIKNTDIYAGFINLCQEFNIEVQNFMQDDFCHVVISVNGTGSLSMMYEDPFTDISIDLASVLYRELSIQIKNRDFIQKIL
;
A
#
# COMPACT_ATOMS: atom_id res chain seq x y z
N MET A 1 -0.80 -28.39 14.09
CA MET A 1 -0.15 -27.06 14.13
C MET A 1 -1.16 -26.04 13.66
N LYS A 2 -1.30 -24.88 14.33
CA LYS A 2 -2.09 -23.76 13.76
C LYS A 2 -1.34 -23.29 12.50
N LYS A 3 -2.02 -23.21 11.36
CA LYS A 3 -1.47 -22.56 10.17
C LYS A 3 -1.14 -21.10 10.54
N VAL A 4 -0.02 -20.58 10.06
CA VAL A 4 0.38 -19.18 10.24
C VAL A 4 0.42 -18.57 8.85
N PHE A 5 -0.24 -17.44 8.67
CA PHE A 5 -0.19 -16.73 7.40
C PHE A 5 1.19 -16.10 7.25
N THR A 6 1.92 -16.47 6.19
CA THR A 6 3.28 -15.97 5.93
C THR A 6 3.36 -15.58 4.45
N PRO A 7 2.65 -14.51 4.03
CA PRO A 7 2.59 -14.14 2.63
C PRO A 7 3.98 -13.85 2.09
N VAL A 8 4.21 -14.21 0.83
CA VAL A 8 5.44 -13.82 0.14
C VAL A 8 5.27 -12.38 -0.34
N ILE A 9 6.24 -11.54 0.01
CA ILE A 9 6.38 -10.19 -0.54
C ILE A 9 7.67 -10.18 -1.37
N ASN A 10 7.51 -10.29 -2.68
CA ASN A 10 8.54 -10.01 -3.65
C ASN A 10 8.71 -8.49 -3.77
N THR A 11 9.76 -7.97 -3.14
CA THR A 11 10.07 -6.55 -3.12
C THR A 11 10.29 -6.02 -4.54
N SER A 12 11.01 -6.72 -5.41
CA SER A 12 11.25 -6.27 -6.78
C SER A 12 9.95 -6.09 -7.58
N SER A 13 9.02 -7.05 -7.49
CA SER A 13 7.72 -6.95 -8.15
C SER A 13 6.84 -5.84 -7.57
N PHE A 14 6.91 -5.63 -6.26
CA PHE A 14 6.24 -4.51 -5.59
C PHE A 14 6.76 -3.17 -6.13
N GLU A 15 8.08 -2.99 -6.12
CA GLU A 15 8.76 -1.76 -6.52
C GLU A 15 8.52 -1.43 -7.99
N GLU A 16 8.63 -2.43 -8.87
CA GLU A 16 8.35 -2.27 -10.30
C GLU A 16 6.93 -1.72 -10.52
N LEU A 17 5.95 -2.23 -9.78
CA LEU A 17 4.58 -1.76 -9.91
C LEU A 17 4.40 -0.32 -9.40
N ILE A 18 5.01 0.03 -8.27
CA ILE A 18 4.96 1.41 -7.73
C ILE A 18 5.58 2.40 -8.72
N LEU A 19 6.79 2.10 -9.23
CA LEU A 19 7.47 2.94 -10.22
C LEU A 19 6.67 3.06 -11.52
N LYS A 20 6.11 1.95 -12.02
CA LYS A 20 5.23 1.94 -13.20
C LYS A 20 3.99 2.79 -12.97
N LYS A 21 3.37 2.73 -11.79
CA LYS A 21 2.25 3.61 -11.45
C LYS A 21 2.72 5.06 -11.53
N GLN A 22 3.81 5.44 -10.84
CA GLN A 22 4.32 6.82 -10.87
C GLN A 22 4.60 7.34 -12.30
N GLY A 23 5.11 6.50 -13.19
CA GLY A 23 5.42 6.86 -14.57
C GLY A 23 4.24 6.99 -15.54
N ASN A 24 3.01 6.59 -15.17
CA ASN A 24 1.87 6.64 -16.08
C ASN A 24 1.21 8.03 -16.14
N GLU A 25 1.02 8.53 -17.37
CA GLU A 25 0.23 9.73 -17.68
C GLU A 25 -1.20 9.57 -17.17
N GLY A 26 -1.58 10.37 -16.17
CA GLY A 26 -2.85 10.25 -15.45
C GLY A 26 -2.69 10.27 -13.94
N ASN A 27 -1.47 10.07 -13.44
CA ASN A 27 -1.16 10.32 -12.04
C ASN A 27 -0.87 11.80 -11.79
N SER A 28 -1.40 12.29 -10.67
CA SER A 28 -1.21 13.69 -10.24
C SER A 28 0.27 13.93 -9.95
N THR A 29 0.85 14.99 -10.52
CA THR A 29 2.24 15.40 -10.25
C THR A 29 2.54 15.49 -8.75
N LEU A 30 1.58 15.94 -7.95
CA LEU A 30 1.67 15.99 -6.49
C LEU A 30 1.89 14.60 -5.87
N VAL A 31 1.12 13.60 -6.31
CA VAL A 31 1.25 12.23 -5.79
C VAL A 31 2.62 11.67 -6.16
N ILE A 32 3.03 11.87 -7.41
CA ILE A 32 4.34 11.43 -7.90
C ILE A 32 5.46 12.09 -7.09
N SER A 33 5.44 13.42 -6.92
CA SER A 33 6.48 14.16 -6.20
C SER A 33 6.54 13.80 -4.72
N THR A 34 5.38 13.61 -4.07
CA THR A 34 5.31 13.21 -2.66
C THR A 34 5.93 11.83 -2.44
N ILE A 35 5.61 10.87 -3.31
CA ILE A 35 6.19 9.53 -3.23
C ILE A 35 7.69 9.59 -3.54
N ASP A 36 8.08 10.22 -4.65
CA ASP A 36 9.47 10.35 -5.08
C ASP A 36 10.36 10.96 -3.99
N GLU A 37 9.93 12.07 -3.38
CA GLU A 37 10.69 12.73 -2.31
C GLU A 37 10.97 11.80 -1.12
N LYS A 38 10.00 10.94 -0.79
CA LYS A 38 10.04 10.05 0.37
C LYS A 38 10.82 8.77 0.12
N ILE A 39 10.89 8.30 -1.13
CA ILE A 39 11.54 7.01 -1.46
C ILE A 39 12.88 7.17 -2.20
N LYS A 40 13.20 8.33 -2.77
CA LYS A 40 14.41 8.53 -3.60
C LYS A 40 15.74 8.22 -2.92
N ASN A 41 15.78 8.23 -1.59
CA ASN A 41 16.99 8.00 -0.78
C ASN A 41 16.88 6.78 0.14
N THR A 42 15.87 5.94 -0.05
CA THR A 42 15.61 4.76 0.79
C THR A 42 15.31 3.54 -0.08
N ASP A 43 15.28 2.38 0.56
CA ASP A 43 14.60 1.22 0.00
C ASP A 43 13.14 1.59 -0.35
N ILE A 44 12.69 1.27 -1.57
CA ILE A 44 11.40 1.73 -2.07
C ILE A 44 10.27 1.08 -1.29
N TYR A 45 10.38 -0.23 -1.03
CA TYR A 45 9.38 -0.94 -0.24
C TYR A 45 9.23 -0.33 1.16
N ALA A 46 10.33 -0.19 1.91
CA ALA A 46 10.31 0.38 3.26
C ALA A 46 9.83 1.85 3.26
N GLY A 47 10.34 2.67 2.34
CA GLY A 47 9.95 4.07 2.21
C GLY A 47 8.45 4.22 1.90
N PHE A 48 7.92 3.37 1.03
CA PHE A 48 6.52 3.37 0.65
C PHE A 48 5.60 2.91 1.80
N ILE A 49 5.98 1.87 2.55
CA ILE A 49 5.23 1.42 3.73
C ILE A 49 5.22 2.50 4.82
N ASN A 50 6.36 3.13 5.10
CA ASN A 50 6.44 4.23 6.06
C ASN A 50 5.56 5.40 5.62
N LEU A 51 5.55 5.73 4.33
CA LEU A 51 4.69 6.78 3.79
C LEU A 51 3.20 6.44 3.96
N CYS A 52 2.80 5.18 3.72
CA CYS A 52 1.43 4.73 4.00
C CYS A 52 1.05 4.98 5.47
N GLN A 53 1.93 4.67 6.41
CA GLN A 53 1.71 4.91 7.84
C GLN A 53 1.59 6.42 8.17
N GLU A 54 2.39 7.28 7.54
CA GLU A 54 2.28 8.75 7.69
C GLU A 54 0.89 9.28 7.28
N PHE A 55 0.21 8.58 6.36
CA PHE A 55 -1.15 8.87 5.92
C PHE A 55 -2.21 7.97 6.60
N ASN A 56 -1.87 7.34 7.73
CA ASN A 56 -2.74 6.48 8.53
C ASN A 56 -3.33 5.29 7.75
N ILE A 57 -2.54 4.72 6.85
CA ILE A 57 -2.85 3.47 6.15
C ILE A 57 -2.03 2.36 6.81
N GLU A 58 -2.73 1.44 7.48
CA GLU A 58 -2.11 0.33 8.22
C GLU A 58 -2.42 -1.01 7.54
N VAL A 59 -1.46 -1.94 7.59
CA VAL A 59 -1.61 -3.29 7.04
C VAL A 59 -1.49 -4.31 8.16
N GLN A 60 -2.47 -5.20 8.25
CA GLN A 60 -2.49 -6.33 9.18
C GLN A 60 -2.70 -7.61 8.39
N ASN A 61 -2.13 -8.71 8.87
CA ASN A 61 -2.34 -10.02 8.28
C ASN A 61 -2.58 -11.06 9.37
N PHE A 62 -3.52 -11.98 9.14
CA PHE A 62 -3.88 -13.03 10.08
C PHE A 62 -4.57 -14.21 9.40
N MET A 63 -4.66 -15.34 10.10
CA MET A 63 -5.46 -16.49 9.69
C MET A 63 -6.86 -16.41 10.33
N GLN A 64 -7.91 -16.68 9.55
CA GLN A 64 -9.28 -16.83 10.02
C GLN A 64 -9.99 -17.93 9.22
N ASP A 65 -10.61 -18.90 9.90
CA ASP A 65 -11.42 -19.96 9.27
C ASP A 65 -10.75 -20.65 8.06
N ASP A 66 -9.45 -20.96 8.22
CA ASP A 66 -8.55 -21.53 7.19
C ASP A 66 -8.14 -20.61 6.03
N PHE A 67 -8.65 -19.39 5.97
CA PHE A 67 -8.23 -18.37 5.03
C PHE A 67 -7.19 -17.43 5.62
N CYS A 68 -6.36 -16.90 4.73
CA CYS A 68 -5.36 -15.89 5.02
C CYS A 68 -5.95 -14.52 4.69
N HIS A 69 -6.06 -13.66 5.69
CA HIS A 69 -6.61 -12.33 5.54
C HIS A 69 -5.50 -11.28 5.57
N VAL A 70 -5.53 -10.36 4.61
CA VAL A 70 -4.79 -9.10 4.65
C VAL A 70 -5.82 -7.99 4.80
N VAL A 71 -5.75 -7.24 5.90
CA VAL A 71 -6.62 -6.10 6.17
C VAL A 71 -5.81 -4.82 6.05
N ILE A 72 -6.28 -3.91 5.20
CA ILE A 72 -5.72 -2.58 5.00
C ILE A 72 -6.71 -1.60 5.60
N SER A 73 -6.31 -0.94 6.69
CA SER A 73 -7.14 0.04 7.38
C SER A 73 -6.74 1.44 6.97
N VAL A 74 -7.70 2.23 6.51
CA VAL A 74 -7.51 3.64 6.16
C VAL A 74 -8.25 4.45 7.20
N ASN A 75 -7.51 5.02 8.15
CA ASN A 75 -8.07 5.54 9.39
C ASN A 75 -9.08 6.67 9.11
N GLY A 76 -10.32 6.51 9.58
CA GLY A 76 -11.42 7.46 9.38
C GLY A 76 -12.31 7.22 8.14
N THR A 77 -11.95 6.31 7.22
CA THR A 77 -12.75 6.06 6.00
C THR A 77 -13.17 4.62 5.80
N GLY A 78 -12.46 3.64 6.38
CA GLY A 78 -12.86 2.23 6.34
C GLY A 78 -11.69 1.25 6.26
N SER A 79 -12.00 -0.02 6.00
CA SER A 79 -11.03 -1.08 5.83
C SER A 79 -11.29 -1.86 4.55
N LEU A 80 -10.22 -2.32 3.91
CA LEU A 80 -10.25 -3.22 2.77
C LEU A 80 -9.68 -4.56 3.20
N SER A 81 -10.26 -5.66 2.75
CA SER A 81 -9.78 -7.01 3.05
C SER A 81 -9.51 -7.79 1.78
N MET A 82 -8.36 -8.45 1.73
CA MET A 82 -8.01 -9.44 0.71
C MET A 82 -7.91 -10.80 1.39
N MET A 83 -8.35 -11.85 0.69
CA MET A 83 -8.44 -13.20 1.23
C MET A 83 -7.72 -14.18 0.31
N TYR A 84 -6.92 -15.06 0.89
CA TYR A 84 -6.11 -16.04 0.17
C TYR A 84 -6.25 -17.43 0.80
N GLU A 85 -6.23 -18.48 -0.02
CA GLU A 85 -6.31 -19.87 0.45
C GLU A 85 -4.94 -20.42 0.87
N ASP A 86 -3.88 -20.05 0.14
CA ASP A 86 -2.51 -20.48 0.43
C ASP A 86 -1.77 -19.45 1.31
N PRO A 87 -1.28 -19.86 2.49
CA PRO A 87 -0.46 -19.02 3.36
C PRO A 87 0.81 -18.45 2.75
N PHE A 88 1.31 -19.03 1.66
CA PHE A 88 2.54 -18.61 0.97
C PHE A 88 2.26 -17.89 -0.35
N THR A 89 1.01 -17.49 -0.60
CA THR A 89 0.66 -16.71 -1.79
C THR A 89 1.54 -15.46 -1.89
N ASP A 90 2.07 -15.19 -3.08
CA ASP A 90 2.72 -13.91 -3.38
C ASP A 90 1.62 -12.85 -3.58
N ILE A 91 1.57 -11.89 -2.66
CA ILE A 91 0.55 -10.84 -2.63
C ILE A 91 1.10 -9.48 -3.08
N SER A 92 2.33 -9.43 -3.60
CA SER A 92 3.08 -8.18 -3.82
C SER A 92 2.34 -7.21 -4.72
N ILE A 93 1.79 -7.71 -5.82
CA ILE A 93 1.08 -6.90 -6.84
C ILE A 93 -0.25 -6.37 -6.28
N ASP A 94 -1.01 -7.23 -5.59
CA ASP A 94 -2.29 -6.86 -4.97
C ASP A 94 -2.05 -5.79 -3.90
N LEU A 95 -1.08 -6.04 -3.02
CA LEU A 95 -0.72 -5.14 -1.93
C LEU A 95 -0.24 -3.78 -2.46
N ALA A 96 0.71 -3.76 -3.41
CA ALA A 96 1.18 -2.53 -4.05
C ALA A 96 0.05 -1.75 -4.72
N SER A 97 -0.86 -2.44 -5.41
CA SER A 97 -1.99 -1.82 -6.11
C SER A 97 -2.95 -1.13 -5.15
N VAL A 98 -3.34 -1.82 -4.06
CA VAL A 98 -4.27 -1.27 -3.09
C VAL A 98 -3.64 -0.12 -2.32
N LEU A 99 -2.42 -0.32 -1.79
CA LEU A 99 -1.74 0.72 -1.02
C LEU A 99 -1.49 1.99 -1.85
N TYR A 100 -1.06 1.86 -3.11
CA TYR A 100 -0.89 3.03 -3.99
C TYR A 100 -2.20 3.78 -4.21
N ARG A 101 -3.31 3.05 -4.42
CA ARG A 101 -4.61 3.68 -4.60
C ARG A 101 -5.02 4.48 -3.37
N GLU A 102 -4.97 3.87 -2.19
CA GLU A 102 -5.38 4.52 -0.94
C GLU A 102 -4.46 5.71 -0.63
N LEU A 103 -3.15 5.55 -0.77
CA LEU A 103 -2.19 6.63 -0.54
C LEU A 103 -2.42 7.81 -1.52
N SER A 104 -2.66 7.52 -2.79
CA SER A 104 -2.96 8.54 -3.82
C SER A 104 -4.21 9.36 -3.45
N ILE A 105 -5.25 8.70 -2.94
CA ILE A 105 -6.47 9.36 -2.46
C ILE A 105 -6.15 10.26 -1.25
N GLN A 106 -5.43 9.74 -0.25
CA GLN A 106 -5.12 10.50 0.97
C GLN A 106 -4.23 11.72 0.70
N ILE A 107 -3.22 11.61 -0.17
CA ILE A 107 -2.38 12.74 -0.59
C ILE A 107 -3.23 13.83 -1.24
N LYS A 108 -4.11 13.47 -2.18
CA LYS A 108 -4.99 14.42 -2.88
C LYS A 108 -5.97 15.11 -1.92
N ASN A 109 -6.56 14.34 -1.00
CA ASN A 109 -7.49 14.89 -0.01
C ASN A 109 -6.80 15.91 0.90
N ARG A 110 -5.57 15.61 1.35
CA ARG A 110 -4.79 16.53 2.20
C ARG A 110 -4.46 17.83 1.48
N ASP A 111 -4.02 17.77 0.21
CA ASP A 111 -3.76 18.96 -0.60
C ASP A 111 -5.00 19.80 -0.85
N PHE A 112 -6.15 19.16 -1.09
CA PHE A 112 -7.43 19.87 -1.21
C PHE A 112 -7.79 20.64 0.07
N ILE A 113 -7.69 19.99 1.23
CA ILE A 113 -7.95 20.64 2.53
C ILE A 113 -6.97 21.79 2.77
N GLN A 114 -5.69 21.61 2.48
CA GLN A 114 -4.66 22.64 2.66
C GLN A 114 -4.83 23.85 1.74
N LYS A 115 -5.50 23.71 0.59
CA LYS A 115 -5.81 24.83 -0.32
C LYS A 115 -7.06 25.61 0.08
N ILE A 116 -7.91 25.05 0.94
CA ILE A 116 -9.13 25.70 1.45
C ILE A 116 -8.85 26.53 2.71
N LEU A 117 -7.78 26.20 3.44
CA LEU A 117 -7.30 26.93 4.62
C LEU A 117 -6.33 28.06 4.22
#